data_AF-A0A924Z774-F1
#
_entry.id   AF-A0A924Z774-F1
#
_cell.length_a   1.000
_cell.length_b   1.000
_cell.length_c   1.000
_cell.angle_alpha   90.00
_cell.angle_beta   90.00
_cell.angle_gamma   90.00
#
_symmetry.space_group_name_H-M   'P 1'
#
loop_
_entity.id
_entity.type
_entity.pdbx_description
1 polymer ?
#
loop_
_entity_poly.entity_id
_entity_poly.type
_entity_poly.pdbx_seq_one_letter_code
_entity_poly.pdbx_strand_id
1 'polypeptide(L)'
;LRQHLAPVMRGFGYASCVPFGHGEHGVLLRLAATAPPTPEVVAAIEALFGLGAGQPQVLRYEDRRHGQRRAIGLQRAGADTQLRAFVLAGDTRAEGWIKALLLQHLPAQAFGSLLLSPNAQAPQALVPAGRQVCTCSNVGEPAIVEALASCDGPPAQRLAQLQDRLKCGTNCGSCLPELRRLAQAGVAAASTAAVA
;
A
#
# COMPACT_ATOMS: atom_id res chain seq x y z
N LEU A 1 5.06 7.77 16.81
CA LEU A 1 5.47 6.40 16.40
C LEU A 1 7.00 6.20 16.30
N ARG A 2 7.74 6.91 15.42
CA ARG A 2 9.18 6.67 15.21
C ARG A 2 10.05 6.69 16.49
N GLN A 3 9.83 7.64 17.40
CA GLN A 3 10.55 7.69 18.69
C GLN A 3 10.29 6.47 19.58
N HIS A 4 9.09 5.90 19.52
CA HIS A 4 8.72 4.70 20.29
C HIS A 4 9.28 3.42 19.67
N LEU A 5 9.61 3.44 18.37
CA LEU A 5 10.26 2.33 17.67
C LEU A 5 11.76 2.28 17.91
N ALA A 6 12.42 3.40 18.22
CA ALA A 6 13.86 3.46 18.51
C ALA A 6 14.34 2.45 19.58
N PRO A 7 13.70 2.31 20.76
CA PRO A 7 14.10 1.32 21.74
C PRO A 7 13.90 -0.12 21.24
N VAL A 8 12.82 -0.40 20.50
CA VAL A 8 12.55 -1.73 19.93
C VAL A 8 13.63 -2.12 18.93
N MET A 9 14.00 -1.21 18.02
CA MET A 9 14.99 -1.47 16.98
C MET A 9 16.37 -1.88 17.53
N ARG A 10 16.77 -1.34 18.70
CA ARG A 10 18.06 -1.68 19.34
C ARG A 10 18.16 -3.14 19.78
N GLY A 11 17.02 -3.84 19.95
CA GLY A 11 16.98 -5.24 20.36
C GLY A 11 17.14 -6.25 19.22
N PHE A 12 17.28 -5.80 17.96
CA PHE A 12 17.34 -6.65 16.78
C PHE A 12 18.68 -6.50 16.06
N GLY A 13 19.20 -7.60 15.50
CA GLY A 13 20.46 -7.60 14.74
C GLY A 13 20.35 -6.83 13.41
N TYR A 14 19.14 -6.69 12.89
CA TYR A 14 18.82 -5.79 11.79
C TYR A 14 17.53 -5.05 12.09
N ALA A 15 17.51 -3.74 11.80
CA ALA A 15 16.33 -2.92 11.92
C ALA A 15 16.31 -1.82 10.85
N SER A 16 15.15 -1.62 10.22
CA SER A 16 14.89 -0.42 9.39
C SER A 16 13.47 0.09 9.64
N CYS A 17 13.34 1.42 9.61
CA CYS A 17 12.09 2.11 9.87
C CYS A 17 11.94 3.24 8.85
N VAL A 18 11.18 2.99 7.79
CA VAL A 18 11.05 3.93 6.66
C VAL A 18 9.63 4.50 6.60
N PRO A 19 9.47 5.82 6.45
CA PRO A 19 8.16 6.41 6.22
C PRO A 19 7.63 6.02 4.84
N PHE A 20 6.31 5.94 4.68
CA PHE A 20 5.65 5.77 3.39
C PHE A 20 4.34 6.57 3.33
N GLY A 21 3.75 6.63 2.13
CA GLY A 21 2.44 7.22 1.90
C GLY A 21 2.50 8.67 1.42
N HIS A 22 1.41 9.11 0.79
CA HIS A 22 1.26 10.47 0.28
C HIS A 22 -0.07 11.02 0.78
N GLY A 23 -0.04 12.09 1.59
CA GLY A 23 -1.22 12.59 2.32
C GLY A 23 -1.45 11.85 3.64
N GLU A 24 -1.64 10.52 3.61
CA GLU A 24 -1.63 9.67 4.81
C GLU A 24 -0.23 9.09 5.03
N HIS A 25 0.35 9.36 6.20
CA HIS A 25 1.71 8.96 6.52
C HIS A 25 1.74 7.67 7.35
N GLY A 26 2.45 6.66 6.82
CA GLY A 26 2.70 5.39 7.50
C GLY A 26 4.19 5.16 7.78
N VAL A 27 4.47 4.07 8.49
CA VAL A 27 5.83 3.60 8.76
C VAL A 27 5.92 2.11 8.45
N LEU A 28 6.90 1.72 7.65
CA LEU A 28 7.30 0.32 7.47
C LEU A 28 8.46 0.02 8.40
N LEU A 29 8.21 -0.83 9.39
CA LEU A 29 9.22 -1.36 10.29
C LEU A 29 9.62 -2.76 9.80
N ARG A 30 10.92 -2.98 9.61
CA ARG A 30 11.51 -4.31 9.39
C ARG A 30 12.49 -4.61 10.49
N LEU A 31 12.42 -5.81 11.03
CA LEU A 31 13.26 -6.29 12.11
C LEU A 31 13.73 -7.71 11.78
N ALA A 32 14.98 -8.03 12.06
CA ALA A 32 15.48 -9.41 12.04
C ALA A 32 16.42 -9.66 13.23
N ALA A 33 16.33 -10.86 13.80
CA ALA A 33 17.14 -11.29 14.92
C ALA A 33 17.61 -12.74 14.69
N THR A 34 18.73 -13.10 15.30
CA THR A 34 19.31 -14.45 15.22
C THR A 34 18.45 -15.51 15.92
N ALA A 35 17.66 -15.10 16.91
CA ALA A 35 16.68 -15.93 17.60
C ALA A 35 15.28 -15.31 17.50
N PRO A 36 14.20 -16.12 17.54
CA PRO A 36 12.84 -15.61 17.56
C PRO A 36 12.61 -14.66 18.75
N PRO A 37 12.01 -13.48 18.54
CA PRO A 37 11.65 -12.59 19.65
C PRO A 37 10.56 -13.23 20.51
N THR A 38 10.48 -12.83 21.78
CA THR A 38 9.44 -13.36 22.68
C THR A 38 8.04 -12.87 22.26
N PRO A 39 6.97 -13.60 22.63
CA PRO A 39 5.59 -13.20 22.31
C PRO A 39 5.22 -11.80 22.80
N GLU A 40 5.81 -11.36 23.91
CA GLU A 40 5.59 -10.04 24.53
C GLU A 40 6.19 -8.93 23.67
N VAL A 41 7.39 -9.14 23.10
CA VAL A 41 8.00 -8.18 22.18
C VAL A 41 7.15 -8.01 20.92
N VAL A 42 6.64 -9.12 20.36
CA VAL A 42 5.75 -9.05 19.19
C VAL A 42 4.43 -8.35 19.54
N ALA A 43 3.85 -8.64 20.71
CA ALA A 43 2.63 -7.99 21.18
C ALA A 43 2.83 -6.47 21.41
N ALA A 44 4.00 -6.06 21.91
CA ALA A 44 4.34 -4.65 22.08
C ALA A 44 4.44 -3.93 20.73
N ILE A 45 5.06 -4.57 19.71
CA ILE A 45 5.11 -4.04 18.35
C ILE A 45 3.69 -3.90 17.79
N GLU A 46 2.86 -4.93 17.89
CA GLU A 46 1.46 -4.86 17.46
C GLU A 46 0.70 -3.70 18.13
N ALA A 47 0.88 -3.49 19.44
CA ALA A 47 0.27 -2.39 20.16
C ALA A 47 0.70 -1.01 19.63
N LEU A 48 2.00 -0.84 19.29
CA LEU A 48 2.51 0.39 18.68
C LEU A 48 1.88 0.70 17.32
N PHE A 49 1.48 -0.33 16.56
CA PHE A 49 0.78 -0.20 15.29
C PHE A 49 -0.75 -0.11 15.44
N GLY A 50 -1.29 0.01 16.66
CA GLY A 50 -2.73 0.04 16.90
C GLY A 50 -3.42 -1.30 16.59
N LEU A 51 -2.66 -2.39 16.70
CA LEU A 51 -3.08 -3.77 16.53
C LEU A 51 -2.97 -4.54 17.85
N GLY A 52 -3.08 -3.86 19.00
CA GLY A 52 -3.04 -4.50 20.32
C GLY A 52 -4.28 -5.39 20.61
N ALA A 53 -4.22 -6.18 21.68
CA ALA A 53 -5.39 -6.95 22.14
C ALA A 53 -6.54 -6.00 22.48
N GLY A 54 -7.78 -6.37 22.14
CA GLY A 54 -8.98 -5.54 22.38
C GLY A 54 -9.23 -4.44 21.35
N GLN A 55 -8.34 -4.22 20.37
CA GLN A 55 -8.62 -3.31 19.27
C GLN A 55 -9.71 -3.88 18.34
N PRO A 56 -10.72 -3.09 17.96
CA PRO A 56 -11.76 -3.55 17.06
C PRO A 56 -11.19 -3.81 15.66
N GLN A 57 -11.81 -4.77 14.96
CA GLN A 57 -11.53 -5.08 13.55
C GLN A 57 -10.07 -5.51 13.27
N VAL A 58 -9.46 -6.25 14.20
CA VAL A 58 -8.15 -6.87 13.98
C VAL A 58 -8.30 -8.37 13.78
N LEU A 59 -7.95 -8.86 12.58
CA LEU A 59 -7.82 -10.28 12.30
C LEU A 59 -6.48 -10.80 12.81
N ARG A 60 -6.47 -12.00 13.40
CA ARG A 60 -5.27 -12.57 14.02
C ARG A 60 -5.08 -14.03 13.67
N TYR A 61 -3.83 -14.42 13.49
CA TYR A 61 -3.39 -15.80 13.37
C TYR A 61 -2.09 -16.00 14.15
N GLU A 62 -2.00 -17.08 14.91
CA GLU A 62 -0.82 -17.46 15.68
C GLU A 62 -0.58 -18.97 15.51
N ASP A 63 0.60 -19.32 15.01
CA ASP A 63 1.11 -20.69 15.01
C ASP A 63 2.39 -20.72 15.84
N ARG A 64 2.23 -21.07 17.12
CA ARG A 64 3.34 -21.14 18.09
C ARG A 64 4.36 -22.22 17.73
N ARG A 65 3.92 -23.29 17.05
CA ARG A 65 4.80 -24.40 16.66
C ARG A 65 5.81 -23.94 15.61
N HIS A 66 5.38 -23.10 14.67
CA HIS A 66 6.23 -22.56 13.60
C HIS A 66 6.69 -21.12 13.84
N GLY A 67 6.40 -20.55 15.02
CA GLY A 67 6.77 -19.17 15.37
C GLY A 67 6.15 -18.10 14.46
N GLN A 68 4.97 -18.38 13.88
CA GLN A 68 4.31 -17.45 12.97
C GLN A 68 3.22 -16.66 13.68
N ARG A 69 3.17 -15.35 13.43
CA ARG A 69 2.14 -14.48 13.97
C ARG A 69 1.75 -13.42 12.95
N ARG A 70 0.44 -13.19 12.82
CA ARG A 70 -0.14 -12.24 11.87
C ARG A 70 -1.22 -11.44 12.58
N ALA A 71 -1.18 -10.13 12.43
CA ALA A 71 -2.23 -9.23 12.86
C ALA A 71 -2.56 -8.27 11.72
N ILE A 72 -3.81 -8.22 11.28
CA ILE A 72 -4.29 -7.37 10.19
C ILE A 72 -5.39 -6.47 10.74
N GLY A 73 -5.13 -5.16 10.79
CA GLY A 73 -6.09 -4.16 11.21
C GLY A 73 -6.90 -3.66 10.02
N LEU A 74 -8.21 -3.68 10.17
CA LEU A 74 -9.17 -3.22 9.18
C LEU A 74 -9.87 -1.95 9.65
N GLN A 75 -10.33 -1.15 8.68
CA GLN A 75 -11.12 0.04 8.91
C GLN A 75 -12.18 0.21 7.82
N ARG A 76 -13.31 0.83 8.16
CA ARG A 76 -14.33 1.24 7.20
C ARG A 76 -13.89 2.52 6.50
N ALA A 77 -14.01 2.56 5.17
CA ALA A 77 -13.78 3.70 4.31
C ALA A 77 -15.00 3.81 3.35
N GLY A 78 -16.01 4.58 3.76
CA GLY A 78 -17.29 4.62 3.05
C GLY A 78 -18.01 3.26 3.08
N ALA A 79 -18.36 2.74 1.90
CA ALA A 79 -18.95 1.41 1.77
C ALA A 79 -17.93 0.27 1.92
N ASP A 80 -16.65 0.59 1.74
CA ASP A 80 -15.55 -0.35 1.74
C ASP A 80 -14.97 -0.59 3.15
N THR A 81 -14.36 -1.75 3.35
CA THR A 81 -13.31 -2.02 4.34
C THR A 81 -11.94 -2.00 3.65
N GLN A 82 -10.98 -1.30 4.24
CA GLN A 82 -9.59 -1.22 3.80
C GLN A 82 -8.63 -1.62 4.93
N LEU A 83 -7.37 -1.91 4.60
CA LEU A 83 -6.34 -2.15 5.60
C LEU A 83 -5.94 -0.82 6.27
N ARG A 84 -5.77 -0.84 7.59
CA ARG A 84 -5.21 0.25 8.40
C ARG A 84 -3.74 0.00 8.75
N ALA A 85 -3.42 -1.23 9.12
CA ALA A 85 -2.08 -1.65 9.52
C ALA A 85 -1.96 -3.17 9.45
N PHE A 86 -0.74 -3.69 9.39
CA PHE A 86 -0.49 -5.12 9.54
C PHE A 86 0.87 -5.39 10.20
N VAL A 87 0.98 -6.54 10.87
CA VAL A 87 2.23 -7.10 11.40
C VAL A 87 2.32 -8.56 10.95
N LEU A 88 3.49 -8.93 10.40
CA LEU A 88 3.87 -10.30 10.10
C LEU A 88 5.15 -10.62 10.88
N ALA A 89 5.15 -11.72 11.64
CA ALA A 89 6.31 -12.23 12.36
C ALA A 89 6.48 -13.74 12.05
N GLY A 90 7.74 -14.18 11.94
CA GLY A 90 8.08 -15.50 11.40
C GLY A 90 8.05 -15.48 9.88
N ASP A 91 7.00 -16.03 9.28
CA ASP A 91 6.82 -16.05 7.82
C ASP A 91 6.26 -14.72 7.29
N THR A 92 7.10 -13.93 6.65
CA THR A 92 6.74 -12.62 6.07
C THR A 92 6.50 -12.67 4.56
N ARG A 93 6.41 -13.84 3.92
CA ARG A 93 6.32 -13.95 2.45
C ARG A 93 5.09 -13.26 1.85
N ALA A 94 3.99 -13.19 2.60
CA ALA A 94 2.76 -12.50 2.21
C ALA A 94 2.89 -10.95 2.20
N GLU A 95 4.00 -10.39 2.67
CA GLU A 95 4.16 -8.94 2.81
C GLU A 95 3.89 -8.18 1.51
N GLY A 96 4.38 -8.67 0.37
CA GLY A 96 4.32 -7.92 -0.89
C GLY A 96 2.91 -7.49 -1.28
N TRP A 97 1.96 -8.42 -1.24
CA TRP A 97 0.59 -8.15 -1.64
C TRP A 97 -0.25 -7.50 -0.54
N ILE A 98 0.00 -7.81 0.75
CA ILE A 98 -0.67 -7.13 1.87
C ILE A 98 -0.25 -5.66 1.94
N LYS A 99 1.03 -5.38 1.70
CA LYS A 99 1.57 -4.03 1.58
C LYS A 99 0.94 -3.28 0.41
N ALA A 100 0.72 -3.94 -0.73
CA ALA A 100 0.04 -3.33 -1.87
C ALA A 100 -1.40 -2.91 -1.51
N LEU A 101 -2.18 -3.77 -0.84
CA LEU A 101 -3.52 -3.43 -0.34
C LEU A 101 -3.51 -2.20 0.58
N LEU A 102 -2.56 -2.15 1.51
CA LEU A 102 -2.42 -1.03 2.45
C LEU A 102 -2.03 0.28 1.74
N LEU A 103 -1.00 0.26 0.89
CA LEU A 103 -0.47 1.46 0.24
C LEU A 103 -1.41 2.07 -0.79
N GLN A 104 -2.22 1.24 -1.43
CA GLN A 104 -3.13 1.65 -2.50
C GLN A 104 -4.56 1.87 -2.00
N HIS A 105 -4.80 1.69 -0.69
CA HIS A 105 -6.15 1.79 -0.10
C HIS A 105 -7.18 0.92 -0.83
N LEU A 106 -6.78 -0.28 -1.23
CA LEU A 106 -7.65 -1.17 -2.00
C LEU A 106 -8.72 -1.82 -1.10
N PRO A 107 -9.92 -2.08 -1.65
CA PRO A 107 -10.96 -2.85 -0.97
C PRO A 107 -10.44 -4.21 -0.50
N ALA A 108 -10.65 -4.52 0.78
CA ALA A 108 -10.14 -5.72 1.43
C ALA A 108 -11.24 -6.73 1.84
N GLN A 109 -12.52 -6.40 1.62
CA GLN A 109 -13.67 -7.17 2.12
C GLN A 109 -13.71 -8.56 1.48
N ALA A 110 -13.39 -8.64 0.19
CA ALA A 110 -13.37 -9.89 -0.56
C ALA A 110 -12.32 -10.88 -0.05
N PHE A 111 -11.27 -10.43 0.65
CA PHE A 111 -10.22 -11.30 1.17
C PHE A 111 -10.64 -12.01 2.47
N GLY A 112 -11.42 -11.35 3.33
CA GLY A 112 -11.85 -11.94 4.61
C GLY A 112 -10.69 -12.56 5.41
N SER A 113 -10.82 -13.84 5.78
CA SER A 113 -9.77 -14.59 6.48
C SER A 113 -8.52 -14.89 5.64
N LEU A 114 -8.60 -14.78 4.30
CA LEU A 114 -7.45 -15.00 3.41
C LEU A 114 -6.34 -13.95 3.62
N LEU A 115 -6.65 -12.81 4.27
CA LEU A 115 -5.66 -11.84 4.75
C LEU A 115 -4.64 -12.45 5.73
N LEU A 116 -4.97 -13.58 6.36
CA LEU A 116 -4.09 -14.31 7.27
C LEU A 116 -3.31 -15.43 6.58
N SER A 117 -3.47 -15.62 5.26
CA SER A 117 -2.78 -16.68 4.52
C SER A 117 -1.27 -16.42 4.44
N PRO A 118 -0.42 -17.46 4.56
CA PRO A 118 1.03 -17.34 4.43
C PRO A 118 1.54 -17.22 2.99
N ASN A 119 0.66 -17.28 2.00
CA ASN A 119 1.04 -17.31 0.59
C ASN A 119 1.72 -16.01 0.14
N ALA A 120 2.83 -16.15 -0.60
CA ALA A 120 3.56 -15.03 -1.18
C ALA A 120 2.76 -14.30 -2.27
N GLN A 121 1.85 -15.02 -2.92
CA GLN A 121 0.95 -14.48 -3.95
C GLN A 121 -0.41 -14.16 -3.33
N ALA A 122 -1.01 -13.07 -3.81
CA ALA A 122 -2.36 -12.69 -3.43
C ALA A 122 -3.34 -13.81 -3.86
N PRO A 123 -4.26 -14.23 -2.99
CA PRO A 123 -5.25 -15.26 -3.33
C PRO A 123 -6.30 -14.78 -4.34
N GLN A 124 -6.39 -13.47 -4.55
CA GLN A 124 -7.22 -12.82 -5.55
C GLN A 124 -6.39 -11.78 -6.29
N ALA A 125 -6.72 -11.52 -7.56
CA ALA A 125 -5.99 -10.56 -8.37
C ALA A 125 -6.07 -9.16 -7.75
N LEU A 126 -4.90 -8.55 -7.53
CA LEU A 126 -4.79 -7.14 -7.20
C LEU A 126 -4.64 -6.36 -8.50
N VAL A 127 -5.38 -5.25 -8.63
CA VAL A 127 -5.14 -4.30 -9.71
C VAL A 127 -3.73 -3.74 -9.51
N PRO A 128 -2.81 -3.85 -10.49
CA PRO A 128 -1.48 -3.30 -10.33
C PRO A 128 -1.54 -1.79 -10.14
N ALA A 129 -0.77 -1.27 -9.17
CA ALA A 129 -0.40 0.13 -9.17
C ALA A 129 0.46 0.35 -10.41
N GLY A 130 -0.14 0.81 -11.50
CA GLY A 130 0.59 1.13 -12.72
C GLY A 130 1.67 2.18 -12.49
N ARG A 131 2.40 2.52 -13.55
CA ARG A 131 3.54 3.44 -13.48
C ARG A 131 3.15 4.79 -12.86
N GLN A 132 3.97 5.29 -11.93
CA GLN A 132 3.81 6.64 -11.38
C GLN A 132 4.14 7.70 -12.44
N VAL A 133 3.26 8.68 -12.64
CA VAL A 133 3.44 9.75 -13.64
C VAL A 133 3.66 11.12 -13.00
N CYS A 134 2.87 11.50 -12.00
CA CYS A 134 3.02 12.76 -11.28
C CYS A 134 3.29 12.52 -9.80
N THR A 135 4.56 12.61 -9.38
CA THR A 135 4.95 12.41 -7.97
C THR A 135 4.36 13.48 -7.05
N CYS A 136 4.29 14.74 -7.48
CA CYS A 136 3.79 15.84 -6.64
C CYS A 136 2.34 15.66 -6.15
N SER A 137 1.50 15.04 -6.98
CA SER A 137 0.08 14.82 -6.69
C SER A 137 -0.24 13.35 -6.47
N ASN A 138 0.79 12.50 -6.40
CA ASN A 138 0.70 11.04 -6.31
C ASN A 138 -0.23 10.39 -7.35
N VAL A 139 -0.07 10.76 -8.62
CA VAL A 139 -0.93 10.28 -9.71
C VAL A 139 -0.18 9.27 -10.59
N GLY A 140 -0.72 8.06 -10.68
CA GLY A 140 -0.25 7.00 -11.58
C GLY A 140 -0.99 6.98 -12.93
N GLU A 141 -0.39 6.29 -13.89
CA GLU A 141 -0.91 6.12 -15.25
C GLU A 141 -2.33 5.53 -15.30
N PRO A 142 -2.71 4.51 -14.50
CA PRO A 142 -4.07 3.97 -14.54
C PRO A 142 -5.13 5.02 -14.19
N ALA A 143 -4.90 5.84 -13.16
CA ALA A 143 -5.82 6.91 -12.76
C ALA A 143 -5.94 7.99 -13.85
N ILE A 144 -4.84 8.27 -14.56
CA ILE A 144 -4.85 9.20 -15.70
C ILE A 144 -5.68 8.63 -16.85
N VAL A 145 -5.46 7.37 -17.21
CA VAL A 145 -6.21 6.72 -18.29
C VAL A 145 -7.69 6.66 -17.96
N GLU A 146 -8.05 6.30 -16.73
CA GLU A 146 -9.43 6.28 -16.25
C GLU A 146 -10.07 7.67 -16.28
N ALA A 147 -9.39 8.70 -15.77
CA ALA A 147 -9.90 10.07 -15.80
C ALA A 147 -10.06 10.59 -17.24
N LEU A 148 -9.11 10.28 -18.12
CA LEU A 148 -9.16 10.69 -19.53
C LEU A 148 -10.26 9.99 -20.33
N ALA A 149 -10.74 8.82 -19.89
CA ALA A 149 -11.85 8.11 -20.52
C ALA A 149 -13.18 8.87 -20.41
N SER A 150 -13.32 9.78 -19.43
CA SER A 150 -14.48 10.65 -19.27
C SER A 150 -14.20 12.11 -19.66
N CYS A 151 -13.09 12.40 -20.34
CA CYS A 151 -12.72 13.75 -20.76
C CYS A 151 -12.92 13.92 -22.27
N ASP A 152 -13.68 14.93 -22.66
CA ASP A 152 -14.01 15.23 -24.07
C ASP A 152 -13.28 16.46 -24.62
N GLY A 153 -13.25 16.59 -25.94
CA GLY A 153 -12.72 17.75 -26.65
C GLY A 153 -11.26 17.61 -27.10
N PRO A 154 -10.64 18.70 -27.60
CA PRO A 154 -9.26 18.67 -28.08
C PRO A 154 -8.27 18.36 -26.94
N PRO A 155 -7.04 17.88 -27.25
CA PRO A 155 -6.08 17.43 -26.24
C PRO A 155 -5.78 18.46 -25.14
N ALA A 156 -5.75 19.76 -25.47
CA ALA A 156 -5.54 20.83 -24.49
C ALA A 156 -6.69 20.93 -23.48
N GLN A 157 -7.94 20.77 -23.92
CA GLN A 157 -9.12 20.81 -23.06
C GLN A 157 -9.22 19.54 -22.20
N ARG A 158 -8.88 18.37 -22.77
CA ARG A 158 -8.80 17.11 -22.01
C ARG A 158 -7.72 17.17 -20.93
N LEU A 159 -6.57 17.76 -21.24
CA LEU A 159 -5.53 18.01 -20.25
C LEU A 159 -6.05 18.92 -19.12
N ALA A 160 -6.70 20.03 -19.44
CA ALA A 160 -7.26 20.92 -18.42
C ALA A 160 -8.25 20.18 -17.49
N GLN A 161 -9.18 19.39 -18.05
CA GLN A 161 -10.11 18.57 -17.28
C GLN A 161 -9.40 17.54 -16.39
N LEU A 162 -8.35 16.89 -16.90
CA LEU A 162 -7.51 15.97 -16.14
C LEU A 162 -6.82 16.68 -14.97
N GLN A 163 -6.25 17.86 -15.21
CA GLN A 163 -5.60 18.67 -14.17
C GLN A 163 -6.60 19.15 -13.11
N ASP A 164 -7.83 19.49 -13.50
CA ASP A 164 -8.87 19.85 -12.55
C ASP A 164 -9.28 18.68 -11.66
N ARG A 165 -9.36 17.47 -12.22
CA ARG A 165 -9.77 16.27 -11.49
C ARG A 165 -8.68 15.68 -10.61
N LEU A 166 -7.46 15.53 -11.14
CA LEU A 166 -6.36 14.81 -10.46
C LEU A 166 -5.27 15.74 -9.91
N LYS A 167 -5.32 17.04 -10.20
CA LYS A 167 -4.31 18.04 -9.81
C LYS A 167 -2.88 17.69 -10.27
N CYS A 168 -2.72 16.80 -11.25
CA CYS A 168 -1.40 16.46 -11.78
C CYS A 168 -0.86 17.58 -12.68
N GLY A 169 0.46 17.80 -12.69
CA GLY A 169 1.08 18.80 -13.56
C GLY A 169 0.83 20.26 -13.18
N THR A 170 0.22 20.54 -12.01
CA THR A 170 -0.05 21.91 -11.53
C THR A 170 0.97 22.41 -10.50
N ASN A 171 1.98 21.59 -10.15
CA ASN A 171 3.03 21.93 -9.18
C ASN A 171 4.40 22.14 -9.86
N CYS A 172 5.26 21.12 -9.96
CA CYS A 172 6.58 21.25 -10.56
C CYS A 172 6.61 21.13 -12.10
N GLY A 173 5.51 20.65 -12.69
CA GLY A 173 5.36 20.51 -14.15
C GLY A 173 6.18 19.39 -14.82
N SER A 174 7.00 18.62 -14.10
CA SER A 174 7.88 17.59 -14.70
C SER A 174 7.14 16.50 -15.47
N CYS A 175 5.89 16.22 -15.09
CA CYS A 175 5.04 15.22 -15.74
C CYS A 175 4.27 15.77 -16.96
N LEU A 176 4.30 17.08 -17.23
CA LEU A 176 3.49 17.70 -18.30
C LEU A 176 3.75 17.12 -19.70
N PRO A 177 5.00 16.81 -20.12
CA PRO A 177 5.23 16.18 -21.43
C PRO A 177 4.49 14.86 -21.57
N GLU A 178 4.51 14.03 -20.53
CA GLU A 178 3.84 12.72 -20.54
C GLU A 178 2.32 12.85 -20.44
N LEU A 179 1.81 13.78 -19.62
CA LEU A 179 0.37 14.06 -19.55
C LEU A 179 -0.19 14.52 -20.90
N ARG A 180 0.56 15.34 -21.65
CA ARG A 180 0.17 15.76 -23.01
C ARG A 180 0.14 14.58 -23.97
N ARG A 181 1.14 13.69 -23.92
CA ARG A 181 1.17 12.47 -24.73
C ARG A 181 -0.06 11.59 -24.46
N LEU A 182 -0.40 11.37 -23.20
CA LEU A 182 -1.57 10.58 -22.80
C LEU A 182 -2.90 11.25 -23.21
N ALA A 183 -3.03 12.57 -23.06
CA ALA A 183 -4.22 13.32 -23.47
C ALA A 183 -4.42 13.36 -25.01
N GLN A 184 -3.33 13.27 -25.79
CA GLN A 184 -3.38 13.14 -27.25
C GLN A 184 -3.77 11.72 -27.68
N ALA A 185 -3.23 10.69 -27.01
CA ALA A 185 -3.38 9.29 -27.40
C ALA A 185 -4.78 8.68 -27.19
N GLY A 186 -5.78 9.46 -26.73
CA GLY A 186 -7.20 9.10 -26.68
C GLY A 186 -7.52 7.61 -26.51
N VAL A 187 -7.41 7.07 -25.30
CA VAL A 187 -7.86 5.71 -24.90
C VAL A 187 -7.54 4.60 -25.93
N ALA A 188 -6.39 4.68 -26.59
CA ALA A 188 -5.88 3.60 -27.42
C ALA A 188 -4.40 3.36 -27.14
N ALA A 189 -4.13 2.53 -26.13
CA ALA A 189 -3.09 1.48 -26.10
C ALA A 189 -2.84 1.05 -24.65
N ALA A 190 -3.71 0.19 -24.12
CA ALA A 190 -3.28 -0.73 -23.09
C ALA A 190 -2.52 -1.89 -23.76
N SER A 191 -1.38 -2.25 -23.16
CA SER A 191 -0.55 -3.42 -23.44
C SER A 191 0.46 -3.34 -24.59
N THR A 192 1.68 -2.90 -24.28
CA THR A 192 2.89 -3.66 -24.61
C THR A 192 4.10 -3.18 -23.78
N ALA A 193 4.48 -3.95 -22.77
CA ALA A 193 5.87 -4.24 -22.40
C ALA A 193 5.89 -5.11 -21.12
N ALA A 194 5.54 -6.38 -21.28
CA ALA A 194 6.22 -7.43 -20.54
C ALA A 194 7.40 -7.91 -21.42
N VAL A 195 8.46 -8.39 -20.75
CA VAL A 195 9.70 -8.99 -21.26
C VAL A 195 10.92 -8.05 -21.27
N ALA A 196 11.65 -8.06 -20.15
CA ALA A 196 12.99 -8.64 -20.08
C ALA A 196 13.23 -9.14 -18.64
#